data_AF-A0A1V4AT25-F1
#
_entry.id   AF-A0A1V4AT25-F1
#
_cell.length_a   1.000
_cell.length_b   1.000
_cell.length_c   1.000
_cell.angle_alpha   90.00
_cell.angle_beta   90.00
_cell.angle_gamma   90.00
#
_symmetry.space_group_name_H-M   'P 1'
#
loop_
_entity.id
_entity.type
_entity.pdbx_description
1 polymer ?
#
loop_
_entity_poly.entity_id
_entity_poly.type
_entity_poly.pdbx_seq_one_letter_code
_entity_poly.pdbx_strand_id
1 'polypeptide(L)'
;MKNYKTCWHWHMCSILFIAVIVGFVSIDKGYAVPASPEIHTLVQLDGTLIMAKQWGDENCHGWETEDGYTILFDENLKKLDIRSS
;
A
#
# COMPACT_ATOMS: atom_id res chain seq x y z
N MET A 1 -20.65 56.79 8.95
CA MET A 1 -21.55 55.62 8.84
C MET A 1 -20.68 54.40 8.56
N LYS A 2 -20.66 53.40 9.44
CA LYS A 2 -19.80 52.22 9.28
C LYS A 2 -20.43 51.27 8.25
N ASN A 3 -19.66 50.90 7.23
CA ASN A 3 -20.10 50.03 6.13
C ASN A 3 -20.28 48.59 6.64
N TYR A 4 -21.50 48.24 7.06
CA TYR A 4 -21.85 46.90 7.54
C TYR A 4 -21.82 45.82 6.44
N LYS A 5 -21.81 46.23 5.16
CA LYS A 5 -21.82 45.32 4.00
C LYS A 5 -20.50 44.57 3.78
N THR A 6 -19.35 45.14 4.16
CA THR A 6 -18.05 44.48 4.03
C THR A 6 -17.80 43.46 5.14
N CYS A 7 -18.43 43.63 6.31
CA CYS A 7 -18.36 42.71 7.43
C CYS A 7 -19.04 41.36 7.12
N TRP A 8 -20.24 41.39 6.53
CA TRP A 8 -20.98 40.18 6.18
C TRP A 8 -20.31 39.34 5.09
N HIS A 9 -19.68 39.96 4.09
CA HIS A 9 -19.01 39.25 3.00
C HIS A 9 -17.75 38.49 3.47
N TRP A 10 -16.99 39.08 4.41
CA TRP A 10 -15.83 38.44 5.02
C TRP A 10 -16.22 37.27 5.94
N HIS A 11 -17.30 37.42 6.72
CA HIS A 11 -17.81 36.34 7.57
C HIS A 11 -18.34 35.16 6.74
N MET A 12 -19.00 35.41 5.60
CA MET A 12 -19.50 34.35 4.71
C MET A 12 -18.37 33.56 4.03
N CYS A 13 -17.34 34.23 3.50
CA CYS A 13 -16.17 33.56 2.94
C CYS A 13 -15.40 32.76 4.01
N SER A 14 -15.29 33.29 5.22
CA SER A 14 -14.61 32.60 6.32
C SER A 14 -15.39 31.35 6.78
N ILE A 15 -16.71 31.41 6.86
CA ILE A 15 -17.57 30.26 7.20
C ILE A 15 -17.49 29.18 6.12
N LEU A 16 -17.48 29.56 4.84
CA LEU A 16 -17.33 28.61 3.73
C LEU A 16 -15.96 27.90 3.78
N PHE A 17 -14.88 28.64 4.08
CA PHE A 17 -13.54 28.07 4.21
C PHE A 17 -13.44 27.07 5.37
N ILE A 18 -14.07 27.39 6.51
CA ILE A 18 -14.13 26.50 7.68
C ILE A 18 -14.95 25.24 7.36
N ALA A 19 -16.08 25.38 6.65
CA ALA A 19 -16.91 24.24 6.26
C ALA A 19 -16.18 23.27 5.32
N VAL A 20 -15.39 23.79 4.38
CA VAL A 20 -14.52 22.97 3.51
C VAL A 20 -13.50 22.20 4.34
N ILE A 21 -12.81 22.86 5.28
CA ILE A 21 -11.83 22.21 6.16
C ILE A 21 -12.49 21.10 6.98
N VAL A 22 -13.67 21.34 7.57
CA VAL A 22 -14.42 20.33 8.34
C VAL A 22 -14.81 19.11 7.50
N GLY A 23 -15.20 19.33 6.23
CA GLY A 23 -15.51 18.24 5.29
C GLY A 23 -14.31 17.31 5.02
N PHE A 24 -13.09 17.84 5.00
CA PHE A 24 -11.87 17.06 4.81
C PHE A 24 -11.43 16.27 6.05
N VAL A 25 -11.92 16.58 7.27
CA VAL A 25 -11.53 15.88 8.50
C VAL A 25 -12.38 14.64 8.79
N SER A 26 -13.33 14.30 7.91
CA SER A 26 -14.06 13.02 7.99
C SER A 26 -13.15 11.89 7.50
N ILE A 27 -12.17 11.53 8.32
CA ILE A 27 -11.25 10.41 8.08
C ILE A 27 -11.94 9.17 8.64
N ASP A 28 -12.44 8.32 7.74
CA ASP A 28 -12.84 6.96 8.12
C ASP A 28 -11.65 6.21 8.72
N LYS A 29 -11.90 5.50 9.81
CA LYS A 29 -10.87 4.72 10.49
C LYS A 29 -10.50 3.51 9.62
N GLY A 30 -9.36 3.59 8.94
CA GLY A 30 -8.74 2.42 8.32
C GLY A 30 -8.16 1.49 9.40
N TYR A 31 -8.62 0.24 9.45
CA TYR A 31 -8.03 -0.79 10.30
C TYR A 31 -6.99 -1.55 9.49
N ALA A 32 -5.76 -1.62 9.99
CA ALA A 32 -4.76 -2.52 9.43
C ALA A 32 -5.17 -3.96 9.76
N VAL A 33 -5.50 -4.75 8.73
CA VAL A 33 -5.71 -6.19 8.89
C VAL A 33 -4.33 -6.86 8.92
N PRO A 34 -4.08 -7.81 9.83
CA PRO A 34 -2.83 -8.56 9.81
C PRO A 34 -2.67 -9.32 8.49
N ALA A 35 -1.43 -9.37 7.97
CA ALA A 35 -1.11 -10.12 6.76
C ALA A 35 -1.53 -11.59 6.91
N SER A 36 -1.98 -12.20 5.80
CA SER A 36 -2.44 -13.60 5.79
C SER A 36 -1.33 -14.52 6.33
N PRO A 37 -1.62 -15.38 7.33
CA PRO A 37 -0.65 -16.35 7.84
C PRO A 37 -0.51 -17.58 6.93
N GLU A 38 -1.12 -17.55 5.74
CA GLU A 38 -1.10 -18.66 4.80
C GLU A 38 0.33 -18.93 4.28
N ILE A 39 0.72 -20.20 4.29
CA ILE A 39 1.97 -20.67 3.71
C ILE A 39 1.69 -21.18 2.31
N HIS A 40 2.42 -20.64 1.34
CA HIS A 40 2.36 -21.02 -0.06
C HIS A 40 3.60 -21.83 -0.44
N THR A 41 3.43 -22.83 -1.29
CA THR A 41 4.54 -23.58 -1.89
C THR A 41 4.92 -22.95 -3.22
N LEU A 42 6.11 -22.35 -3.28
CA LEU A 42 6.71 -21.89 -4.53
C LEU A 42 7.63 -22.98 -5.09
N VAL A 43 7.64 -23.13 -6.42
CA VAL A 43 8.44 -24.13 -7.13
C VAL A 43 9.43 -23.42 -8.04
N GLN A 44 10.71 -23.70 -7.86
CA GLN A 44 11.78 -23.22 -8.73
C GLN A 44 11.88 -24.05 -10.02
N LEU A 45 12.65 -23.55 -10.99
CA LEU A 45 12.79 -24.21 -12.29
C LEU A 45 13.43 -25.61 -12.18
N ASP A 46 14.34 -25.78 -11.23
CA ASP A 46 15.00 -27.06 -10.92
C ASP A 46 14.12 -28.02 -10.09
N GLY A 47 12.89 -27.61 -9.76
CA GLY A 47 11.95 -28.37 -8.94
C GLY A 47 12.12 -28.16 -7.44
N THR A 48 13.05 -27.30 -6.99
CA THR A 48 13.20 -26.97 -5.58
C THR A 48 11.93 -26.31 -5.04
N LEU A 49 11.46 -26.77 -3.88
CA LEU A 49 10.26 -26.26 -3.22
C LEU A 49 10.66 -25.27 -2.12
N ILE A 50 9.98 -24.12 -2.09
CA ILE A 50 10.16 -23.09 -1.08
C ILE A 50 8.82 -22.87 -0.38
N MET A 51 8.77 -23.11 0.93
CA MET A 51 7.64 -22.69 1.75
C MET A 51 7.77 -21.19 2.01
N ALA A 52 6.78 -20.44 1.56
CA ALA A 52 6.82 -18.99 1.53
C ALA A 52 5.54 -18.39 2.12
N LYS A 53 5.69 -17.38 2.97
CA LYS A 53 4.60 -16.59 3.50
C LYS A 53 4.59 -15.22 2.82
N GLN A 54 3.40 -14.71 2.52
CA GLN A 54 3.26 -13.35 2.02
C GLN A 54 3.19 -12.37 3.20
N TRP A 55 3.87 -11.24 3.08
CA TRP A 55 3.78 -10.13 4.03
C TRP A 55 3.40 -8.85 3.29
N GLY A 56 2.89 -7.87 4.04
CA GLY A 56 2.51 -6.56 3.51
C GLY A 56 1.01 -6.39 3.30
N ASP A 57 0.64 -5.37 2.52
CA ASP A 57 -0.74 -5.01 2.19
C ASP A 57 -0.97 -5.03 0.67
N GLU A 58 -2.13 -4.54 0.21
CA GLU A 58 -2.50 -4.55 -1.21
C GLU A 58 -1.59 -3.71 -2.11
N ASN A 59 -0.83 -2.75 -1.55
CA ASN A 59 0.01 -1.82 -2.30
C ASN A 59 1.51 -2.14 -2.17
N CYS A 60 1.92 -2.79 -1.09
CA CYS A 60 3.31 -3.14 -0.83
C CYS A 60 3.39 -4.50 -0.14
N HIS A 61 3.79 -5.52 -0.90
CA HIS A 61 3.92 -6.87 -0.39
C HIS A 61 5.16 -7.57 -0.92
N GLY A 62 5.56 -8.62 -0.22
CA GLY A 62 6.66 -9.49 -0.62
C GLY A 62 6.49 -10.89 -0.05
N TRP A 63 7.54 -11.67 -0.22
CA TRP A 63 7.56 -13.08 0.18
C TRP A 63 8.72 -13.31 1.15
N GLU A 64 8.46 -14.09 2.19
CA GLU A 64 9.44 -14.53 3.17
C GLU A 64 9.41 -16.06 3.31
N THR A 65 10.55 -16.70 3.56
CA THR A 65 10.59 -18.11 3.95
C THR A 65 10.08 -18.28 5.38
N GLU A 66 9.78 -19.52 5.78
CA GLU A 66 9.42 -19.82 7.19
C GLU A 66 10.53 -19.44 8.19
N ASP A 67 11.79 -19.46 7.73
CA ASP A 67 12.96 -19.05 8.52
C ASP A 67 13.18 -17.51 8.53
N GLY A 68 12.33 -16.74 7.85
CA GLY A 68 12.36 -15.27 7.86
C GLY A 68 13.30 -14.63 6.82
N TYR A 69 13.68 -15.35 5.75
CA TYR A 69 14.48 -14.78 4.66
C TYR A 69 13.59 -14.21 3.55
N THR A 70 13.92 -13.02 3.04
CA THR A 70 13.20 -12.43 1.89
C THR A 70 13.46 -13.22 0.60
N ILE A 71 12.39 -13.49 -0.15
CA ILE A 71 12.45 -14.14 -1.46
C ILE A 71 12.42 -13.07 -2.55
N LEU A 72 13.41 -13.08 -3.44
CA LEU A 72 13.50 -12.20 -4.60
C LEU A 72 13.23 -13.01 -5.88
N PHE A 73 12.38 -12.47 -6.75
CA PHE A 73 12.15 -13.03 -8.08
C PHE A 73 13.14 -12.40 -9.06
N ASP A 74 14.05 -13.22 -9.59
CA ASP A 74 14.96 -12.79 -10.64
C ASP A 74 14.36 -13.08 -12.02
N GLU A 75 13.96 -12.03 -12.72
CA GLU A 75 13.39 -12.11 -14.07
C GLU A 75 14.44 -12.44 -15.15
N ASN A 76 15.73 -12.24 -14.86
CA ASN A 76 16.84 -12.47 -15.80
C ASN A 76 17.33 -13.91 -15.79
N LEU A 77 16.83 -14.74 -14.88
CA LEU A 77 17.23 -16.15 -14.72
C LEU A 77 16.76 -17.05 -15.90
N LYS A 78 16.06 -16.51 -16.90
CA LYS A 78 15.51 -17.23 -18.05
C LYS A 78 16.48 -17.63 -19.18
N LYS A 79 17.80 -17.46 -19.08
CA LYS A 79 18.65 -17.47 -20.29
C LYS A 79 19.86 -18.41 -20.33
N LEU A 80 20.24 -19.09 -19.25
CA LEU A 80 21.50 -19.85 -19.26
C LEU A 80 21.38 -21.34 -19.59
N ASP A 81 20.17 -21.90 -19.64
CA ASP A 81 19.98 -23.35 -19.85
C ASP A 81 19.89 -23.80 -21.33
N ILE A 82 19.95 -22.88 -22.30
CA ILE A 82 19.78 -23.20 -23.74
C ILE A 82 21.06 -22.95 -24.57
N ARG A 83 22.25 -22.84 -23.96
CA ARG A 83 23.49 -22.60 -24.72
C ARG A 83 24.74 -23.36 -24.25
N SER A 84 24.57 -24.59 -23.77
CA SER A 84 25.69 -25.54 -23.65
C SER A 84 25.32 -26.90 -24.24
N SER A 85 25.27 -26.98 -25.57
CA SER A 85 25.39 -28.23 -26.35
C SER A 85 25.94 -27.90 -27.73
#